data_AF-E1RF67-F1
#
_entry.id   AF-E1RF67-F1
#
_cell.length_a   1.000
_cell.length_b   1.000
_cell.length_c   1.000
_cell.angle_alpha   90.00
_cell.angle_beta   90.00
_cell.angle_gamma   90.00
#
_symmetry.space_group_name_H-M   'P 1'
#
loop_
_entity.id
_entity.type
_entity.pdbx_description
1 polymer ?
#
loop_
_entity_poly.entity_id
_entity_poly.type
_entity_poly.pdbx_seq_one_letter_code
_entity_poly.pdbx_strand_id
1 'polypeptide(L)'
;MMNNKKIPFFLIVSILLILVIAIALLQLNGSPETAAPDSVRSNIIGIDPLDSQYYADDEIVISGNTTLPAGDEIRVHFYQSSFIHGKIRPNKTSIEIVTDVLPGESGNNRWTTVINTTGFWPGENVVMAYSNTNKEINASRIVILNNRDKIGEY
;
A
#
# COMPACT_ATOMS: atom_id res chain seq x y z
N MET A 1 73.86 -10.24 34.86
CA MET A 1 74.29 -9.08 34.03
C MET A 1 73.53 -9.12 32.72
N MET A 2 73.01 -7.97 32.28
CA MET A 2 71.75 -7.79 31.53
C MET A 2 71.73 -8.30 30.07
N ASN A 3 70.62 -8.98 29.74
CA ASN A 3 70.23 -9.45 28.42
C ASN A 3 69.56 -8.32 27.62
N ASN A 4 70.28 -7.69 26.69
CA ASN A 4 69.73 -6.65 25.81
C ASN A 4 69.10 -7.27 24.56
N LYS A 5 67.81 -7.63 24.64
CA LYS A 5 66.99 -7.95 23.46
C LYS A 5 66.68 -6.65 22.70
N LYS A 6 67.56 -6.27 21.77
CA LYS A 6 67.24 -5.26 20.75
C LYS A 6 66.27 -5.90 19.75
N ILE A 7 64.97 -5.73 19.96
CA ILE A 7 63.99 -6.02 18.91
C ILE A 7 64.37 -5.12 17.73
N PRO A 8 64.67 -5.68 16.54
CA PRO A 8 65.09 -4.87 15.41
C PRO A 8 63.91 -3.97 15.04
N PHE A 9 64.12 -2.66 15.12
CA PHE A 9 63.16 -1.61 14.82
C PHE A 9 62.37 -1.86 13.52
N PHE A 10 63.01 -2.50 12.53
CA PHE A 10 62.40 -2.95 11.28
C PHE A 10 61.19 -3.88 11.43
N LEU A 11 61.17 -4.77 12.44
CA LEU A 11 60.03 -5.65 12.69
C LEU A 11 58.81 -4.86 13.20
N ILE A 12 59.04 -3.85 14.05
CA ILE A 12 57.97 -3.01 14.59
C ILE A 12 57.34 -2.18 13.48
N VAL A 13 58.14 -1.58 12.60
CA VAL A 13 57.66 -0.79 11.46
C VAL A 13 56.88 -1.66 10.47
N SER A 14 57.33 -2.89 10.20
CA SER A 14 56.64 -3.80 9.29
C SER A 14 55.27 -4.24 9.83
N ILE A 15 55.17 -4.50 11.14
CA ILE A 15 53.90 -4.87 11.78
C ILE A 15 52.91 -3.70 11.74
N LEU A 16 53.36 -2.48 12.02
CA LEU A 16 52.52 -1.29 11.94
C LEU A 16 51.99 -1.05 10.53
N LEU A 17 52.81 -1.25 9.50
CA LEU A 17 52.39 -1.08 8.12
C LEU A 17 51.31 -2.10 7.71
N ILE A 18 51.47 -3.36 8.11
CA ILE A 18 50.46 -4.41 7.86
C ILE A 18 49.14 -4.07 8.57
N LEU A 19 49.20 -3.57 9.80
CA LEU A 19 48.01 -3.20 10.57
C LEU A 19 47.24 -2.05 9.89
N VAL A 20 47.93 -1.05 9.36
CA VAL A 20 47.31 0.06 8.62
C VAL A 20 46.61 -0.43 7.36
N ILE A 21 47.23 -1.36 6.61
CA ILE A 21 46.63 -1.95 5.40
C ILE A 21 45.40 -2.79 5.75
N ALA A 22 45.45 -3.58 6.83
CA ALA A 22 44.32 -4.39 7.28
C ALA A 22 43.12 -3.52 7.70
N ILE A 23 43.36 -2.41 8.38
CA ILE A 23 42.29 -1.46 8.77
C ILE A 23 41.69 -0.78 7.53
N ALA A 24 42.50 -0.37 6.56
CA ALA A 24 42.01 0.23 5.32
C ALA A 24 41.13 -0.74 4.50
N LEU A 25 41.49 -2.03 4.46
CA LEU A 25 40.70 -3.06 3.80
C LEU A 25 39.38 -3.36 4.52
N LEU A 26 39.34 -3.26 5.85
CA LEU A 26 38.10 -3.42 6.63
C LEU A 26 37.08 -2.29 6.37
N GLN A 27 37.54 -1.07 6.06
CA GLN A 27 36.64 0.05 5.74
C GLN A 27 36.05 0.00 4.33
N LEU A 28 36.68 -0.75 3.41
CA LEU A 28 36.16 -0.96 2.04
C LEU A 28 35.01 -1.97 1.95
N ASN A 29 34.81 -2.79 2.99
CA ASN A 29 33.72 -3.76 3.05
C ASN A 29 32.48 -3.24 3.81
N GLY A 30 32.51 -1.97 4.24
CA GLY A 30 31.30 -1.27 4.64
C GLY A 30 30.44 -1.03 3.41
N SER A 31 29.66 -2.05 3.01
CA SER A 31 28.59 -1.88 2.03
C SER A 31 27.81 -0.63 2.43
N PRO A 32 27.60 0.34 1.52
CA PRO A 32 26.75 1.47 1.85
C PRO A 32 25.41 0.89 2.25
N GLU A 33 25.08 1.02 3.53
CA GLU A 33 23.72 0.87 4.02
C GLU A 33 22.98 2.04 3.39
N THR A 34 22.57 1.81 2.15
CA THR A 34 21.64 2.64 1.43
C THR A 34 20.43 2.61 2.33
N ALA A 35 20.23 3.67 3.11
CA ALA A 35 19.00 3.91 3.81
C ALA A 35 17.91 3.69 2.76
N ALA A 36 17.25 2.53 2.85
CA ALA A 36 16.18 2.21 1.93
C ALA A 36 15.24 3.40 2.06
N PRO A 37 14.91 4.10 0.96
CA PRO A 37 13.83 5.08 1.03
C PRO A 37 12.68 4.35 1.68
N ASP A 38 12.14 4.92 2.77
CA ASP A 38 10.95 4.45 3.47
C ASP A 38 10.09 3.74 2.45
N SER A 39 9.98 2.41 2.57
CA SER A 39 9.39 1.60 1.52
C SER A 39 8.00 2.15 1.27
N VAL A 40 7.88 2.97 0.22
CA VAL A 40 6.63 3.31 -0.42
C VAL A 40 6.16 1.94 -0.86
N ARG A 41 5.38 1.30 0.02
CA ARG A 41 4.86 -0.05 -0.21
C ARG A 41 4.27 0.04 -1.60
N SER A 42 4.90 -0.64 -2.56
CA SER A 42 4.39 -0.67 -3.93
C SER A 42 2.95 -1.15 -3.78
N ASN A 43 1.97 -0.31 -4.10
CA ASN A 43 0.58 -0.60 -3.79
C ASN A 43 0.20 -1.91 -4.48
N ILE A 44 0.19 -3.00 -3.71
CA ILE A 44 -0.08 -4.36 -4.19
C ILE A 44 -1.46 -4.40 -4.86
N ILE A 45 -2.38 -3.56 -4.41
CA ILE A 45 -3.71 -3.38 -4.97
C ILE A 45 -3.92 -1.89 -5.22
N GLY A 46 -4.29 -1.53 -6.45
CA GLY A 46 -4.75 -0.20 -6.83
C GLY A 46 -6.25 -0.20 -7.09
N ILE A 47 -6.89 0.98 -6.92
CA ILE A 47 -8.26 1.25 -7.37
C ILE A 47 -8.15 2.21 -8.55
N ASP A 48 -8.82 1.88 -9.66
CA ASP A 48 -8.86 2.69 -10.87
C ASP A 48 -9.48 4.08 -10.59
N PRO A 49 -9.25 5.08 -11.46
CA PRO A 49 -9.99 6.33 -11.40
C PRO A 49 -11.50 6.07 -11.40
N LEU A 50 -12.21 6.84 -10.57
CA LEU A 50 -13.64 6.71 -10.38
C LEU A 50 -14.41 7.67 -11.29
N ASP A 51 -15.54 7.21 -11.82
CA ASP A 51 -16.48 8.09 -12.53
C ASP A 51 -17.11 9.12 -11.60
N SER A 52 -17.55 10.25 -12.17
CA SER A 52 -18.17 11.35 -11.42
C SER A 52 -19.67 11.14 -11.16
N GLN A 53 -20.28 10.12 -11.76
CA GLN A 53 -21.74 9.93 -11.79
C GLN A 53 -22.16 8.63 -11.11
N TYR A 54 -21.92 8.54 -9.80
CA TYR A 54 -22.50 7.49 -8.98
C TYR A 54 -23.73 8.00 -8.23
N TYR A 55 -24.71 7.12 -8.00
CA TYR A 55 -25.97 7.46 -7.36
C TYR A 55 -26.21 6.54 -6.15
N ALA A 56 -26.91 7.08 -5.15
CA ALA A 56 -27.52 6.25 -4.13
C ALA A 56 -28.65 5.41 -4.74
N ASP A 57 -28.95 4.27 -4.12
CA ASP A 57 -29.97 3.33 -4.60
C ASP A 57 -29.73 2.80 -6.03
N ASP A 58 -28.47 2.53 -6.34
CA ASP A 58 -28.00 2.04 -7.63
C ASP A 58 -26.94 0.93 -7.46
N GLU A 59 -26.41 0.44 -8.57
CA GLU A 59 -25.24 -0.43 -8.59
C GLU A 59 -24.07 0.28 -9.26
N ILE A 60 -22.91 0.26 -8.61
CA ILE A 60 -21.69 0.88 -9.13
C ILE A 60 -20.60 -0.17 -9.33
N VAL A 61 -19.86 -0.06 -10.42
CA VAL A 61 -18.74 -0.97 -10.71
C VAL A 61 -17.44 -0.32 -10.24
N ILE A 62 -16.70 -1.01 -9.38
CA ILE A 62 -15.37 -0.60 -8.95
C ILE A 62 -14.36 -1.62 -9.46
N SER A 63 -13.30 -1.13 -10.11
CA SER A 63 -12.22 -1.97 -10.60
C SER A 63 -10.86 -1.45 -10.18
N GLY A 64 -9.85 -2.28 -10.38
CA GLY A 64 -8.48 -1.93 -10.09
C GLY A 64 -7.48 -2.89 -10.70
N ASN A 65 -6.20 -2.55 -10.51
CA ASN A 65 -5.08 -3.42 -10.82
C ASN A 65 -4.47 -3.99 -9.53
N THR A 66 -3.73 -5.08 -9.67
CA THR A 66 -3.03 -5.70 -8.55
C THR A 66 -1.85 -6.53 -9.03
N THR A 67 -0.86 -6.69 -8.16
CA THR A 67 0.25 -7.64 -8.32
C THR A 67 -0.02 -8.99 -7.64
N LEU A 68 -1.19 -9.16 -6.99
CA LEU A 68 -1.59 -10.46 -6.45
C LEU A 68 -1.78 -11.48 -7.58
N PRO A 69 -1.46 -12.77 -7.35
CA PRO A 69 -1.75 -13.86 -8.28
C PRO A 69 -3.22 -13.95 -8.69
N ALA A 70 -3.48 -14.42 -9.92
CA ALA A 70 -4.84 -14.73 -10.34
C ALA A 70 -5.42 -15.88 -9.49
N GLY A 71 -6.67 -15.74 -9.07
CA GLY A 71 -7.34 -16.65 -8.14
C GLY A 71 -7.19 -16.28 -6.66
N ASP A 72 -6.34 -15.30 -6.33
CA ASP A 72 -6.36 -14.69 -5.00
C ASP A 72 -7.62 -13.83 -4.80
N GLU A 73 -7.95 -13.52 -3.56
CA GLU A 73 -9.13 -12.73 -3.20
C GLU A 73 -8.75 -11.33 -2.68
N ILE A 74 -9.52 -10.34 -3.11
CA ILE A 74 -9.49 -8.97 -2.62
C ILE A 74 -10.79 -8.68 -1.87
N ARG A 75 -10.67 -8.10 -0.68
CA ARG A 75 -11.80 -7.51 0.03
C ARG A 75 -11.95 -6.05 -0.33
N VAL A 76 -13.18 -5.66 -0.63
CA VAL A 76 -13.58 -4.29 -0.92
C VAL A 76 -14.55 -3.85 0.16
N HIS A 77 -14.16 -2.85 0.95
CA HIS A 77 -15.01 -2.27 1.98
C HIS A 77 -15.46 -0.89 1.54
N PHE A 78 -16.78 -0.68 1.53
CA PHE A 78 -17.41 0.57 1.15
C PHE A 78 -18.24 1.08 2.32
N TYR A 79 -18.02 2.32 2.73
CA TYR A 79 -18.69 2.89 3.89
C TYR A 79 -18.86 4.41 3.78
N GLN A 80 -19.83 4.95 4.51
CA GLN A 80 -20.07 6.38 4.58
C GLN A 80 -18.95 7.09 5.33
N SER A 81 -18.37 8.14 4.74
CA SER A 81 -17.28 8.88 5.38
C SER A 81 -17.75 9.74 6.55
N SER A 82 -19.03 10.14 6.52
CA SER A 82 -19.59 11.11 7.45
C SER A 82 -20.83 10.58 8.16
N PHE A 83 -20.90 10.87 9.46
CA PHE A 83 -22.11 10.70 10.26
C PHE A 83 -22.81 12.05 10.41
N ILE A 84 -24.05 12.15 9.92
CA ILE A 84 -24.85 13.36 10.09
C ILE A 84 -25.70 13.24 11.36
N HIS A 85 -25.29 13.93 12.41
CA HIS A 85 -26.05 14.00 13.66
C HIS A 85 -27.45 14.60 13.44
N GLY A 86 -28.47 14.03 14.08
CA GLY A 86 -29.85 14.53 14.01
C GLY A 86 -30.67 14.10 12.79
N LYS A 87 -30.11 13.28 11.89
CA LYS A 87 -30.87 12.63 10.80
C LYS A 87 -31.12 11.15 11.11
N ILE A 88 -32.23 10.61 10.59
CA ILE A 88 -32.59 9.19 10.72
C ILE A 88 -31.55 8.36 9.99
N ARG A 89 -30.77 7.50 10.68
CA ARG A 89 -29.70 6.72 10.05
C ARG A 89 -30.15 6.02 8.75
N PRO A 90 -29.28 5.94 7.73
CA PRO A 90 -29.57 5.18 6.54
C PRO A 90 -29.69 3.68 6.86
N ASN A 91 -30.35 2.94 5.98
CA ASN A 91 -30.51 1.50 6.13
C ASN A 91 -29.16 0.76 6.06
N LYS A 92 -28.18 1.33 5.34
CA LYS A 92 -26.81 0.83 5.27
C LYS A 92 -25.82 1.97 5.50
N THR A 93 -24.80 1.69 6.31
CA THR A 93 -23.66 2.60 6.55
C THR A 93 -22.35 2.03 6.01
N SER A 94 -22.30 0.71 5.77
CA SER A 94 -21.17 0.03 5.17
C SER A 94 -21.59 -1.28 4.50
N ILE A 95 -20.76 -1.76 3.59
CA ILE A 95 -20.84 -3.07 2.93
C ILE A 95 -19.43 -3.56 2.66
N GLU A 96 -19.21 -4.86 2.81
CA GLU A 96 -17.95 -5.53 2.46
C GLU A 96 -18.23 -6.63 1.44
N ILE A 97 -17.38 -6.68 0.40
CA ILE A 97 -17.50 -7.59 -0.72
C ILE A 97 -16.15 -8.30 -0.91
N VAL A 98 -16.18 -9.56 -1.28
CA VAL A 98 -15.01 -10.32 -1.69
C VAL A 98 -15.07 -10.50 -3.21
N THR A 99 -13.94 -10.27 -3.88
CA THR A 99 -13.82 -10.47 -5.32
C THR A 99 -12.52 -11.18 -5.66
N ASP A 100 -12.57 -11.99 -6.70
CA ASP A 100 -11.40 -12.70 -7.20
C ASP A 100 -10.50 -11.78 -8.05
N VAL A 101 -9.21 -12.07 -8.01
CA VAL A 101 -8.21 -11.52 -8.91
C VAL A 101 -8.25 -12.31 -10.22
N LEU A 102 -8.44 -11.58 -11.31
CA LEU A 102 -8.46 -12.11 -12.67
C LEU A 102 -7.14 -11.83 -13.38
N PRO A 103 -6.71 -12.70 -14.30
CA PRO A 103 -5.57 -12.43 -15.17
C PRO A 103 -5.79 -11.12 -15.95
N GLY A 104 -4.77 -10.26 -15.97
CA GLY A 104 -4.76 -9.06 -16.80
C GLY A 104 -3.63 -9.05 -17.82
N GLU A 105 -3.43 -7.92 -18.48
CA GLU A 105 -2.41 -7.77 -19.52
C GLU A 105 -1.06 -7.32 -18.94
N SER A 106 0.02 -7.69 -19.63
CA SER A 106 1.39 -7.23 -19.31
C SER A 106 1.85 -7.48 -17.86
N GLY A 107 1.37 -8.56 -17.24
CA GLY A 107 1.75 -8.96 -15.89
C GLY A 107 1.05 -8.21 -14.75
N ASN A 108 0.08 -7.33 -15.07
CA ASN A 108 -0.77 -6.70 -14.06
C ASN A 108 -2.13 -7.37 -14.02
N ASN A 109 -2.42 -8.07 -12.93
CA ASN A 109 -3.72 -8.68 -12.74
C ASN A 109 -4.78 -7.62 -12.43
N ARG A 110 -6.04 -7.99 -12.63
CA ARG A 110 -7.19 -7.09 -12.53
C ARG A 110 -8.19 -7.64 -11.52
N TRP A 111 -8.99 -6.75 -10.96
CA TRP A 111 -10.14 -7.14 -10.15
C TRP A 111 -11.28 -6.17 -10.44
N THR A 112 -12.51 -6.63 -10.26
CA THR A 112 -13.71 -5.85 -10.48
C THR A 112 -14.81 -6.33 -9.57
N THR A 113 -15.60 -5.42 -9.02
CA THR A 113 -16.73 -5.75 -8.16
C THR A 113 -17.88 -4.79 -8.39
N VAL A 114 -19.09 -5.24 -8.02
CA VAL A 114 -20.31 -4.45 -8.07
C VAL A 114 -20.75 -4.12 -6.66
N ILE A 115 -20.88 -2.84 -6.35
CA ILE A 115 -21.35 -2.35 -5.06
C ILE A 115 -22.79 -1.89 -5.22
N ASN A 116 -23.70 -2.56 -4.52
CA ASN A 116 -25.10 -2.15 -4.44
C ASN A 116 -25.28 -1.08 -3.35
N THR A 117 -25.54 0.15 -3.79
CA THR A 117 -25.69 1.33 -2.93
C THR A 117 -27.11 1.52 -2.41
N THR A 118 -28.01 0.54 -2.61
CA THR A 118 -29.38 0.57 -2.06
C THR A 118 -29.37 0.67 -0.54
N GLY A 119 -30.02 1.71 -0.04
CA GLY A 119 -30.13 2.02 1.39
C GLY A 119 -29.00 2.88 1.95
N PHE A 120 -28.03 3.28 1.13
CA PHE A 120 -27.04 4.31 1.50
C PHE A 120 -27.62 5.70 1.27
N TRP A 121 -27.13 6.69 2.02
CA TRP A 121 -27.42 8.09 1.70
C TRP A 121 -26.55 8.62 0.55
N PRO A 122 -27.09 9.57 -0.23
CA PRO A 122 -26.27 10.46 -1.04
C PRO A 122 -25.24 11.20 -0.18
N GLY A 123 -24.04 11.41 -0.73
CA GLY A 123 -22.93 12.07 -0.08
C GLY A 123 -21.61 11.34 -0.25
N GLU A 124 -20.65 11.72 0.59
CA GLU A 124 -19.29 11.18 0.55
C GLU A 124 -19.22 9.79 1.21
N ASN A 125 -18.65 8.85 0.46
CA ASN A 125 -18.36 7.50 0.87
C ASN A 125 -16.89 7.20 0.57
N VAL A 126 -16.35 6.18 1.20
CA VAL A 126 -14.99 5.70 0.96
C VAL A 126 -15.07 4.25 0.51
N VAL A 127 -14.38 3.94 -0.58
CA VAL A 127 -14.07 2.57 -0.98
C VAL A 127 -12.63 2.25 -0.61
N MET A 128 -12.41 1.08 -0.03
CA MET A 128 -11.11 0.56 0.34
C MET A 128 -10.93 -0.82 -0.25
N ALA A 129 -9.74 -1.13 -0.73
CA ALA A 129 -9.38 -2.44 -1.24
C ALA A 129 -8.15 -2.98 -0.52
N TYR A 130 -8.21 -4.25 -0.14
CA TYR A 130 -7.16 -4.92 0.61
C TYR A 130 -7.14 -6.43 0.37
N SER A 131 -5.99 -7.07 0.51
CA SER A 131 -5.88 -8.52 0.32
C SER A 131 -6.61 -9.27 1.42
N ASN A 132 -7.36 -10.31 1.06
CA ASN A 132 -8.06 -11.16 2.03
C ASN A 132 -7.10 -11.80 3.05
N THR A 133 -5.86 -12.10 2.63
CA THR A 133 -4.85 -12.79 3.43
C THR A 133 -4.16 -11.88 4.44
N ASN A 134 -3.73 -10.68 4.03
CA ASN A 134 -2.94 -9.79 4.89
C ASN A 134 -3.79 -8.77 5.67
N LYS A 135 -5.03 -8.49 5.22
CA LYS A 135 -5.97 -7.51 5.79
C LYS A 135 -5.42 -6.09 5.98
N GLU A 136 -4.26 -5.78 5.42
CA GLU A 136 -3.68 -4.45 5.45
C GLU A 136 -4.28 -3.63 4.31
N ILE A 137 -4.73 -2.41 4.60
CA ILE A 137 -5.33 -1.53 3.61
C ILE A 137 -4.30 -1.18 2.55
N ASN A 138 -4.56 -1.57 1.30
CA ASN A 138 -3.65 -1.33 0.19
C ASN A 138 -4.03 -0.08 -0.61
N ALA A 139 -5.32 0.19 -0.78
CA ALA A 139 -5.80 1.38 -1.48
C ALA A 139 -7.12 1.89 -0.91
N SER A 140 -7.34 3.20 -1.05
CA SER A 140 -8.64 3.83 -0.78
C SER A 140 -8.93 4.98 -1.77
N ARG A 141 -10.22 5.24 -1.99
CA ARG A 141 -10.74 6.34 -2.81
C ARG A 141 -12.05 6.87 -2.22
N ILE A 142 -12.28 8.16 -2.42
CA ILE A 142 -13.55 8.82 -2.11
C ILE A 142 -14.52 8.61 -3.28
N VAL A 143 -15.75 8.22 -2.97
CA VAL A 143 -16.87 8.04 -3.90
C VAL A 143 -17.98 9.01 -3.48
N ILE A 144 -18.46 9.83 -4.41
CA ILE A 144 -19.60 10.72 -4.16
C ILE A 144 -20.86 10.07 -4.74
N LEU A 145 -21.81 9.73 -3.88
CA LEU A 145 -23.13 9.27 -4.29
C LEU A 145 -24.07 10.45 -4.44
N ASN A 146 -24.57 10.66 -5.65
CA ASN A 146 -25.55 11.70 -5.95
C ASN A 146 -26.96 11.24 -5.65
N ASN A 147 -27.86 12.19 -5.40
CA ASN A 147 -29.30 11.92 -5.35
C ASN A 147 -29.86 12.02 -6.77
N ARG A 148 -30.46 10.95 -7.28
CA ARG A 148 -31.04 10.91 -8.64
C ARG A 148 -32.23 11.87 -8.78
N ASP A 149 -32.95 12.16 -7.69
CA ASP A 149 -34.12 13.04 -7.69
C ASP A 149 -33.77 14.54 -7.65
N LYS A 150 -32.48 14.89 -7.54
CA LYS A 150 -32.01 16.29 -7.48
C LYS A 150 -31.31 16.78 -8.76
N ILE A 151 -31.39 16.04 -9.85
CA ILE A 151 -30.85 16.48 -11.14
C ILE A 151 -31.77 17.58 -11.71
N GLY A 152 -31.55 18.83 -11.30
CA GLY A 152 -32.34 19.97 -11.80
C GLY A 152 -32.29 21.28 -11.02
N GLU A 153 -31.67 21.32 -9.84
CA GLU A 153 -31.51 22.57 -9.08
C GLU A 153 -30.08 23.12 -9.26
N TYR A 154 -29.89 23.92 -10.30
CA TYR A 154 -28.76 24.85 -10.46
C TYR A 154 -29.26 26.29 -10.30
#